data_AF-A0A225W2U0-F1
#
_entry.id   AF-A0A225W2U0-F1
#
_cell.length_a   1.000
_cell.length_b   1.000
_cell.length_c   1.000
_cell.angle_alpha   90.00
_cell.angle_beta   90.00
_cell.angle_gamma   90.00
#
_symmetry.space_group_name_H-M   'P 1'
#
loop_
_entity.id
_entity.type
_entity.pdbx_description
1 polymer ?
#
loop_
_entity_poly.entity_id
_entity_poly.type
_entity_poly.pdbx_seq_one_letter_code
_entity_poly.pdbx_strand_id
1 'polypeptide(L)'
;MAKRTTTQHNENERIALLKQWKFHAQWTAGDAARELQVNVRTLNDWKKHYWDGLDTATGSDRVRREGGGRPRKNKPYEDNVLQFYNRCRRDGIRCGAKELVLFCRGLQQFVEAKPNKMSQGSWVCKFLKFYSKMAVGPSQMQVVGWVIWAMVRTF
;
A
#
# COMPACT_ATOMS: atom_id res chain seq x y z
N MET A 1 20.71 -9.37 3.11
CA MET A 1 20.86 -7.89 3.08
C MET A 1 19.74 -7.28 3.90
N ALA A 2 20.07 -6.55 4.97
CA ALA A 2 19.06 -5.82 5.75
C ALA A 2 18.41 -4.75 4.86
N LYS A 3 17.08 -4.65 4.89
CA LYS A 3 16.38 -3.57 4.20
C LYS A 3 16.72 -2.27 4.92
N ARG A 4 17.07 -1.22 4.17
CA ARG A 4 17.30 0.11 4.76
C ARG A 4 15.99 0.58 5.40
N THR A 5 15.99 0.77 6.71
CA THR A 5 14.87 1.38 7.43
C THR A 5 14.88 2.87 7.12
N THR A 6 13.85 3.36 6.43
CA THR A 6 13.68 4.81 6.20
C THR A 6 12.91 5.38 7.38
N THR A 7 13.58 6.19 8.20
CA THR A 7 12.94 6.95 9.28
C THR A 7 12.05 8.03 8.66
N GLN A 8 10.76 8.00 9.00
CA GLN A 8 9.81 9.04 8.62
C GLN A 8 9.84 10.12 9.70
N HIS A 9 10.12 11.35 9.30
CA HIS A 9 10.00 12.52 10.19
C HIS A 9 8.70 13.25 9.89
N ASN A 10 7.98 13.68 10.92
CA ASN A 10 6.85 14.61 10.76
C ASN A 10 7.37 16.01 10.37
N GLU A 11 6.49 16.92 9.96
CA GLU A 11 6.94 18.25 9.52
C GLU A 11 7.49 19.09 10.69
N ASN A 12 6.95 18.89 11.90
CA ASN A 12 7.40 19.59 13.10
C ASN A 12 8.84 19.25 13.48
N GLU A 13 9.21 17.97 13.46
CA GLU A 13 10.57 17.49 13.67
C GLU A 13 11.52 18.06 12.61
N ARG A 14 11.10 18.07 11.33
CA ARG A 14 11.93 18.66 10.26
C ARG A 14 12.21 20.13 10.52
N ILE A 15 11.18 20.90 10.89
CA ILE A 15 11.32 22.32 11.19
C ILE A 15 12.20 22.53 12.44
N ALA A 16 12.02 21.72 13.49
CA ALA A 16 12.82 21.80 14.71
C ALA A 16 14.32 21.51 14.45
N LEU A 17 14.62 20.47 13.67
CA LEU A 17 16.00 20.13 13.28
C LEU A 17 16.63 21.23 12.41
N LEU A 18 15.86 21.82 11.49
CA LEU A 18 16.33 22.96 10.71
C LEU A 18 16.52 24.23 11.57
N LYS A 19 15.71 24.43 12.62
CA LYS A 19 15.90 25.53 13.60
C LYS A 19 17.22 25.34 14.35
N GLN A 20 17.52 24.12 14.80
CA GLN A 20 18.83 23.80 15.38
C GLN A 20 19.98 24.09 14.41
N TRP A 21 19.85 23.70 13.14
CA TRP A 21 20.87 24.01 12.14
C TRP A 21 21.01 25.53 11.92
N LYS A 22 19.91 26.29 11.87
CA LYS A 22 19.94 27.76 11.73
C LYS A 22 20.58 28.44 12.94
N PHE A 23 20.39 27.90 14.15
CA PHE A 23 21.05 28.38 15.38
C PHE A 23 22.56 28.12 15.36
N HIS A 24 22.99 26.98 14.79
CA HIS A 24 24.40 26.64 14.62
C HIS A 24 24.90 26.98 13.21
N ALA A 25 24.96 28.29 12.89
CA ALA A 25 25.36 28.79 11.58
C ALA A 25 26.77 28.36 11.13
N GLN A 26 27.64 27.93 12.06
CA GLN A 26 28.96 27.37 11.75
C GLN A 26 28.93 25.96 11.14
N TRP A 27 27.81 25.24 11.23
CA TRP A 27 27.74 23.86 10.76
C TRP A 27 27.65 23.79 9.24
N THR A 28 28.57 23.05 8.64
CA THR A 28 28.42 22.60 7.26
C THR A 28 27.25 21.62 7.15
N ALA A 29 26.76 21.37 5.93
CA ALA A 29 25.70 20.38 5.72
C ALA A 29 26.11 18.97 6.19
N GLY A 30 27.41 18.65 6.15
CA GLY A 30 27.95 17.38 6.65
C GLY A 30 27.95 17.30 8.18
N ASP A 31 28.38 18.38 8.85
CA ASP A 31 28.35 18.45 10.32
C ASP A 31 26.92 18.42 10.84
N ALA A 32 26.02 19.21 10.24
CA ALA A 32 24.61 19.20 10.61
C ALA A 32 23.98 17.82 10.41
N ALA A 33 24.29 17.10 9.32
CA ALA A 33 23.81 15.74 9.11
C ALA A 33 24.33 14.75 10.16
N ARG A 34 25.58 14.89 10.61
CA ARG A 34 26.18 14.06 11.66
C ARG A 34 25.54 14.34 13.02
N GLU A 35 25.45 15.60 13.41
CA GLU A 35 24.90 16.01 14.70
C GLU A 35 23.40 15.74 14.80
N LEU A 36 22.65 16.00 13.72
CA LEU A 36 21.20 15.77 13.67
C LEU A 36 20.84 14.31 13.33
N GLN A 37 21.85 13.46 13.03
CA GLN A 37 21.68 12.06 12.62
C GLN A 37 20.73 11.86 11.42
N VAL A 38 20.64 12.86 10.54
CA VAL A 38 19.83 12.82 9.32
C VAL A 38 20.75 12.73 8.11
N ASN A 39 20.35 11.98 7.09
CA ASN A 39 21.11 11.92 5.83
C ASN A 39 21.23 13.32 5.20
N VAL A 40 22.45 13.71 4.82
CA VAL A 40 22.77 15.01 4.18
C VAL A 40 21.80 15.36 3.04
N ARG A 41 21.47 14.38 2.19
CA ARG A 41 20.55 14.58 1.06
C ARG A 41 19.16 14.98 1.55
N THR A 42 18.63 14.23 2.52
CA THR A 42 17.33 14.48 3.13
C THR A 42 17.29 15.86 3.80
N LEU A 43 18.37 16.21 4.53
CA LEU A 43 18.48 17.49 5.23
C LEU A 43 18.52 18.67 4.24
N ASN A 44 19.24 18.54 3.13
CA ASN A 44 19.27 19.54 2.07
C ASN A 44 17.91 19.68 1.35
N ASP A 45 17.22 18.56 1.11
CA ASP A 45 15.87 18.58 0.55
C ASP A 45 14.91 19.36 1.47
N TRP A 46 14.97 19.13 2.79
CA TRP A 46 14.16 19.90 3.75
C TRP A 46 14.54 21.38 3.77
N LYS A 47 15.84 21.70 3.75
CA LYS A 47 16.33 23.08 3.69
C LYS A 47 15.72 23.81 2.50
N LYS A 48 15.74 23.22 1.31
CA LYS A 48 15.16 23.84 0.10
C LYS A 48 13.68 24.22 0.25
N HIS A 49 12.92 23.46 1.05
CA HIS A 49 11.47 23.67 1.20
C HIS A 49 11.10 24.61 2.35
N TYR A 50 11.86 24.60 3.44
CA TYR A 50 11.45 25.28 4.68
C TYR A 50 12.35 26.45 5.08
N TRP A 51 13.58 26.55 4.56
CA TRP A 51 14.61 27.45 5.10
C TRP A 51 14.25 28.94 5.08
N ASP A 52 13.64 29.41 3.99
CA ASP A 52 13.28 30.83 3.84
C ASP A 52 12.07 31.23 4.70
N GLY A 53 11.22 30.26 5.06
CA GLY A 53 9.99 30.48 5.85
C GLY A 53 10.03 29.86 7.24
N LEU A 54 11.22 29.56 7.78
CA LEU A 54 11.37 28.72 8.98
C LEU A 54 10.74 29.33 10.24
N ASP A 55 10.64 30.66 10.27
CA ASP A 55 10.14 31.43 11.39
C ASP A 55 8.60 31.47 11.42
N THR A 56 7.94 31.28 10.27
CA THR A 56 6.47 31.23 10.12
C THR A 56 5.93 29.80 9.89
N ALA A 57 6.82 28.85 9.60
CA ALA A 57 6.44 27.46 9.35
C ALA A 57 5.88 26.81 10.61
N THR A 58 4.59 26.47 10.57
CA THR A 58 3.94 25.56 11.52
C THR A 58 3.69 24.25 10.79
N GLY A 59 4.39 23.20 11.18
CA GLY A 59 4.27 21.88 10.57
C GLY A 59 3.06 21.12 11.11
N SER A 60 2.74 20.02 10.44
CA SER A 60 1.77 19.04 10.92
C SER A 60 2.48 17.80 11.48
N ASP A 61 1.97 17.23 12.57
CA ASP A 61 2.42 15.96 13.15
C ASP A 61 2.03 14.73 12.29
N ARG A 62 1.31 14.96 11.19
CA ARG A 62 0.87 13.88 10.31
C ARG A 62 2.06 13.21 9.63
N VAL A 63 2.38 12.01 10.11
CA VAL A 63 3.20 11.06 9.36
C VAL A 63 2.29 10.17 8.52
N ARG A 64 2.76 9.80 7.33
CA ARG A 64 2.04 8.81 6.51
C ARG A 64 1.96 7.50 7.27
N ARG A 65 0.75 7.04 7.59
CA ARG A 65 0.54 5.73 8.22
C ARG A 65 1.17 4.63 7.36
N GLU A 66 1.86 3.70 8.01
CA GLU A 66 2.37 2.52 7.33
C GLU A 66 1.21 1.78 6.64
N GLY A 67 1.41 1.39 5.38
CA GLY A 67 0.36 0.77 4.57
C GLY A 67 -0.75 1.72 4.08
N GLY A 68 -0.72 3.01 4.42
CA GLY A 68 -1.65 4.04 3.94
C GLY A 68 -1.46 4.42 2.47
N GLY A 69 -1.13 3.46 1.61
CA GLY A 69 -1.07 3.61 0.15
C GLY A 69 -2.43 4.00 -0.44
N ARG A 70 -2.44 4.34 -1.72
CA ARG A 70 -3.70 4.57 -2.45
C ARG A 70 -4.61 3.35 -2.30
N PRO A 71 -5.91 3.52 -1.98
CA PRO A 71 -6.86 2.41 -1.95
C PRO A 71 -6.77 1.58 -3.23
N ARG A 72 -6.78 0.25 -3.08
CA ARG A 72 -6.77 -0.67 -4.22
C ARG A 72 -8.06 -0.45 -5.02
N LYS A 73 -7.91 -0.17 -6.32
CA LYS A 73 -9.04 -0.15 -7.25
C LYS A 73 -9.26 -1.56 -7.81
N ASN A 74 -10.48 -2.08 -7.66
CA ASN A 74 -10.87 -3.33 -8.31
C ASN A 74 -10.77 -3.18 -9.83
N LYS A 75 -10.27 -4.22 -10.49
CA LYS A 75 -10.19 -4.29 -11.96
C LYS A 75 -11.44 -4.96 -12.51
N PRO A 76 -11.87 -4.63 -13.75
CA PRO A 76 -13.12 -5.18 -14.30
C PRO A 76 -13.10 -6.71 -14.42
N TYR A 77 -11.93 -7.29 -14.69
CA TYR A 77 -11.73 -8.75 -14.76
C TYR A 77 -11.55 -9.41 -13.38
N GLU A 78 -11.43 -8.62 -12.30
CA GLU A 78 -11.05 -9.15 -10.98
C GLU A 78 -12.14 -9.99 -10.33
N ASP A 79 -13.41 -9.61 -10.53
CA ASP A 79 -14.55 -10.35 -9.99
C ASP A 79 -14.63 -11.77 -10.58
N ASN A 80 -14.37 -11.91 -11.89
CA ASN A 80 -14.33 -13.22 -12.56
C ASN A 80 -13.22 -14.09 -11.98
N VAL A 81 -12.05 -13.51 -11.72
CA VAL A 81 -10.90 -14.22 -11.11
C VAL A 81 -11.22 -14.62 -9.67
N LEU A 82 -11.91 -13.77 -8.92
CA LEU A 82 -12.33 -14.05 -7.56
C LEU A 82 -13.39 -15.17 -7.49
N GLN A 83 -14.36 -15.17 -8.40
CA GLN A 83 -15.35 -16.25 -8.50
C GLN A 83 -14.69 -17.59 -8.82
N PHE A 84 -13.74 -17.62 -9.77
CA PHE A 84 -12.97 -18.82 -10.08
C PHE A 84 -12.15 -19.29 -8.87
N TYR A 85 -11.43 -18.38 -8.21
CA TYR A 85 -10.65 -18.69 -7.01
C TYR A 85 -11.52 -19.27 -5.88
N ASN A 86 -12.70 -18.69 -5.62
CA ASN A 86 -13.63 -19.17 -4.60
C ASN A 86 -14.25 -20.53 -4.98
N ARG A 87 -14.50 -20.78 -6.27
CA ARG A 87 -14.96 -22.09 -6.75
C ARG A 87 -13.93 -23.17 -6.46
N CYS A 88 -12.67 -22.96 -6.86
CA CYS A 88 -11.60 -23.92 -6.58
C CYS A 88 -11.47 -24.24 -5.08
N ARG A 89 -11.64 -23.23 -4.21
CA ARG A 89 -11.61 -23.45 -2.75
C ARG A 89 -12.79 -24.29 -2.25
N ARG A 90 -14.00 -24.06 -2.76
CA ARG A 90 -15.18 -24.86 -2.40
C ARG A 90 -15.03 -26.31 -2.81
N ASP A 91 -14.44 -26.53 -3.99
CA ASP A 91 -14.24 -27.86 -4.57
C ASP A 91 -13.00 -28.58 -3.99
N GLY A 92 -12.30 -27.98 -3.00
CA GLY A 92 -11.08 -28.53 -2.42
C GLY A 92 -9.87 -28.52 -3.36
N ILE A 93 -9.97 -27.87 -4.52
CA ILE A 93 -8.92 -27.80 -5.53
C ILE A 93 -7.89 -26.75 -5.13
N ARG A 94 -6.61 -27.13 -5.15
CA ARG A 94 -5.50 -26.21 -4.92
C ARG A 94 -5.40 -25.18 -6.05
N CYS A 95 -5.97 -24.00 -5.85
CA CYS A 95 -5.89 -22.87 -6.78
C CYS A 95 -4.58 -22.08 -6.55
N GLY A 96 -3.51 -22.51 -7.21
CA GLY A 96 -2.22 -21.84 -7.16
C GLY A 96 -2.11 -20.67 -8.14
N ALA A 97 -0.93 -20.03 -8.12
CA ALA A 97 -0.65 -18.92 -9.02
C ALA A 97 -0.64 -19.35 -10.50
N LYS A 98 -0.26 -20.59 -10.82
CA LYS A 98 -0.19 -21.08 -12.19
C LYS A 98 -1.59 -21.23 -12.79
N GLU A 99 -2.50 -21.85 -12.05
CA GLU A 99 -3.88 -22.11 -12.42
C GLU A 99 -4.63 -20.79 -12.62
N LEU A 100 -4.43 -19.83 -11.71
CA LEU A 100 -5.01 -18.48 -11.84
C LEU A 100 -4.45 -17.73 -13.05
N VAL A 101 -3.15 -17.80 -13.32
CA VAL A 101 -2.58 -17.15 -14.51
C VAL A 101 -3.17 -17.74 -15.78
N LEU A 102 -3.36 -19.07 -15.86
CA LEU A 102 -3.99 -19.71 -17.01
C LEU A 102 -5.43 -19.23 -17.20
N PHE A 103 -6.23 -19.20 -16.12
CA PHE A 103 -7.59 -18.65 -16.17
C PHE A 103 -7.60 -17.19 -16.62
N CYS A 104 -6.75 -16.35 -16.03
CA CYS A 104 -6.67 -14.93 -16.37
C CYS A 104 -6.31 -14.67 -17.84
N ARG A 105 -5.47 -15.53 -18.45
CA ARG A 105 -5.11 -15.41 -19.87
C ARG A 105 -6.29 -15.67 -20.82
N GLY A 106 -7.34 -16.36 -20.36
CA GLY A 106 -8.59 -16.50 -21.11
C GLY A 106 -9.46 -15.24 -21.07
N LEU A 107 -9.15 -14.25 -20.23
CA LEU A 107 -9.89 -13.00 -20.14
C LEU A 107 -9.22 -11.94 -21.01
N GLN A 108 -9.88 -11.54 -22.11
CA GLN A 108 -9.36 -10.53 -23.03
C GLN A 108 -8.95 -9.23 -22.31
N GLN A 109 -9.82 -8.72 -21.43
CA GLN A 109 -9.56 -7.52 -20.64
C GLN A 109 -8.31 -7.63 -19.73
N PHE A 110 -7.95 -8.84 -19.29
CA PHE A 110 -6.75 -9.06 -18.49
C PHE A 110 -5.49 -9.01 -19.37
N VAL A 111 -5.53 -9.64 -20.54
CA VAL A 111 -4.41 -9.66 -21.48
C VAL A 111 -4.11 -8.26 -22.00
N GLU A 112 -5.15 -7.48 -22.33
CA GLU A 112 -5.02 -6.07 -22.73
C GLU A 112 -4.42 -5.21 -21.59
N ALA A 113 -4.87 -5.40 -20.35
CA ALA A 113 -4.35 -4.66 -19.20
C ALA A 113 -2.93 -5.09 -18.75
N LYS A 114 -2.54 -6.33 -19.07
CA LYS A 114 -1.30 -7.00 -18.66
C LYS A 114 -0.72 -7.84 -19.82
N PRO A 115 -0.13 -7.19 -20.84
CA PRO A 115 0.39 -7.89 -22.01
C PRO A 115 1.60 -8.78 -21.67
N ASN A 116 2.42 -8.36 -20.70
CA ASN A 116 3.67 -9.06 -20.38
C ASN A 116 3.45 -10.20 -19.38
N LYS A 117 3.98 -11.39 -19.65
CA LYS A 117 3.91 -12.57 -18.75
C LYS A 117 4.36 -12.26 -17.31
N MET A 118 5.42 -11.46 -17.15
CA MET A 118 5.91 -11.03 -15.83
C MET A 118 4.89 -10.16 -15.08
N SER A 119 4.20 -9.26 -15.80
CA SER A 119 3.18 -8.39 -15.22
C SER A 119 1.93 -9.17 -14.80
N GLN A 120 1.59 -10.22 -15.56
CA GLN A 120 0.50 -11.15 -15.25
C GLN A 120 0.81 -11.91 -13.95
N GLY A 121 1.99 -12.53 -13.86
CA GLY A 121 2.42 -13.25 -12.66
C GLY A 121 2.49 -12.34 -11.43
N SER A 122 3.04 -11.13 -11.58
CA SER A 122 3.08 -10.14 -10.49
C SER A 122 1.69 -9.77 -9.99
N TRP A 123 0.72 -9.58 -10.90
CA TRP A 123 -0.65 -9.27 -10.53
C TRP A 123 -1.31 -10.44 -9.80
N VAL A 124 -1.20 -11.67 -10.31
CA VAL A 124 -1.79 -12.86 -9.67
C VAL A 124 -1.19 -13.11 -8.28
N CYS A 125 0.13 -12.93 -8.11
CA CYS A 125 0.77 -13.03 -6.80
C CYS A 125 0.23 -11.97 -5.82
N LYS A 126 -0.04 -10.74 -6.27
CA LYS A 126 -0.66 -9.69 -5.43
C LYS A 126 -2.10 -10.03 -5.10
N PHE A 127 -2.87 -10.52 -6.07
CA PHE A 127 -4.24 -10.99 -5.90
C PHE A 127 -4.30 -12.08 -4.81
N LEU A 128 -3.49 -13.12 -4.92
CA LEU A 128 -3.43 -14.20 -3.94
C LEU A 128 -3.05 -13.69 -2.55
N LYS A 129 -2.03 -12.83 -2.43
CA LYS A 129 -1.63 -12.24 -1.13
C LYS A 129 -2.73 -11.39 -0.49
N PHE A 130 -3.58 -10.77 -1.29
CA PHE A 130 -4.67 -9.93 -0.79
C PHE A 130 -5.84 -10.80 -0.32
N TYR A 131 -6.33 -11.69 -1.18
CA TYR A 131 -7.51 -12.50 -0.89
C TYR A 131 -7.24 -13.69 0.04
N SER A 132 -6.02 -14.22 0.11
CA SER A 132 -5.66 -15.23 1.12
C SER A 132 -5.68 -14.65 2.53
N LYS A 133 -5.33 -13.38 2.70
CA LYS A 133 -5.38 -12.70 4.01
C LYS A 133 -6.81 -12.39 4.44
N MET A 134 -7.68 -12.01 3.50
CA MET A 134 -9.10 -11.80 3.80
C MET A 134 -9.81 -13.10 4.21
N ALA A 135 -9.29 -14.26 3.81
CA ALA A 135 -9.87 -15.55 4.10
C ALA A 135 -9.58 -16.11 5.51
N VAL A 136 -8.71 -15.47 6.31
CA VAL A 136 -8.31 -15.94 7.66
C VAL A 136 -8.89 -15.03 8.77
N GLY A 137 -9.76 -14.07 8.44
CA GLY A 137 -10.58 -13.34 9.43
C GLY A 137 -11.90 -14.08 9.71
N PRO A 138 -12.50 -13.95 10.91
CA PRO A 138 -13.59 -14.82 11.36
C PRO A 138 -14.79 -14.65 10.42
N SER A 139 -15.34 -15.79 10.01
CA SER A 139 -16.68 -16.00 9.47
C SER A 139 -17.54 -14.73 9.36
N GLN A 140 -17.48 -14.03 8.23
CA GLN A 140 -18.60 -13.18 7.83
C GLN A 140 -19.58 -14.03 7.04
N MET A 141 -20.46 -14.63 7.84
CA MET A 141 -21.84 -14.97 7.53
C MET A 141 -22.52 -13.94 6.58
N GLN A 142 -23.44 -14.48 5.78
CA GLN A 142 -24.69 -13.84 5.34
C GLN A 142 -24.62 -12.76 4.25
N VAL A 143 -24.58 -13.18 2.98
CA VAL A 143 -25.27 -12.43 1.89
C VAL A 143 -26.32 -13.28 1.16
N VAL A 144 -26.47 -14.57 1.51
CA VAL A 144 -27.48 -15.45 0.85
C VAL A 144 -28.73 -15.69 1.72
N GLY A 145 -28.74 -15.21 2.98
CA GLY A 145 -29.85 -15.44 3.92
C GLY A 145 -30.99 -14.41 3.88
N TRP A 146 -30.78 -13.23 3.28
CA TRP A 146 -31.80 -12.17 3.28
C TRP A 146 -32.88 -12.34 2.19
N VAL A 147 -32.59 -13.06 1.10
CA VAL A 147 -33.58 -13.30 0.04
C VAL A 147 -34.59 -14.38 0.46
N ILE A 148 -34.18 -15.37 1.25
CA ILE A 148 -35.07 -16.47 1.68
C ILE A 148 -35.97 -16.03 2.85
N TRP A 149 -35.52 -15.15 3.75
CA TRP A 149 -36.36 -14.67 4.85
C TRP A 149 -37.44 -13.65 4.42
N ALA A 150 -37.24 -12.96 3.29
CA ALA A 150 -38.23 -12.05 2.72
C ALA A 150 -39.35 -12.76 1.95
N MET A 151 -39.17 -14.01 1.52
CA MET A 151 -40.20 -14.77 0.79
C MET A 151 -41.13 -15.61 1.68
N VAL A 152 -40.72 -15.93 2.91
CA VAL A 152 -41.50 -16.81 3.82
C VAL A 152 -42.46 -16.01 4.74
N ARG A 153 -42.54 -14.68 4.62
CA ARG A 153 -43.44 -13.84 5.43
C ARG A 153 -44.60 -13.20 4.64
N THR A 154 -44.88 -13.72 3.44
CA THR A 154 -45.98 -13.22 2.58
C THR A 154 -46.88 -14.34 2.04
N PHE A 155 -47.01 -15.45 2.76
CA PHE A 155 -48.09 -16.42 2.59
C PHE A 155 -48.66 -16.79 3.96
#